data_AF-S2YWM4-F1
#
_entry.id   AF-S2YWM4-F1
#
_cell.length_a   1.000
_cell.length_b   1.000
_cell.length_c   1.000
_cell.angle_alpha   90.00
_cell.angle_beta   90.00
_cell.angle_gamma   90.00
#
_symmetry.space_group_name_H-M   'P 1'
#
loop_
_entity.id
_entity.type
_entity.pdbx_description
1 polymer ?
#
loop_
_entity_poly.entity_id
_entity_poly.type
_entity_poly.pdbx_seq_one_letter_code
_entity_poly.pdbx_strand_id
1 'polypeptide(L)' 'MNADSEPVTITEPRGNAVLVGEDAWRAIQETLYLQSIPGMSESLRKARDEGIDAASPYLR' A
#
# COMPACT_ATOMS: atom_id res chain seq x y z
N MET A 1 15.34 7.54 8.82
CA MET A 1 14.09 7.43 8.05
C MET A 1 14.14 8.45 6.93
N ASN A 2 13.90 8.04 5.69
CA ASN A 2 13.55 8.99 4.63
C ASN A 2 12.21 9.62 5.07
N ALA A 3 12.21 10.91 5.40
CA ALA A 3 11.04 11.61 5.92
C ALA A 3 9.93 11.79 4.87
N ASP A 4 10.31 11.78 3.60
CA ASP A 4 9.43 12.14 2.49
C ASP A 4 9.00 10.93 1.64
N SER A 5 9.49 9.72 1.98
CA SER A 5 9.23 8.46 1.25
C SER A 5 9.51 8.53 -0.25
N GLU A 6 10.37 9.46 -0.68
CA GLU A 6 10.70 9.64 -2.09
C GLU A 6 11.69 8.55 -2.58
N PRO A 7 11.42 7.89 -3.72
CA PRO A 7 12.33 6.94 -4.31
C PRO A 7 13.55 7.64 -4.93
N VAL A 8 14.73 7.02 -4.82
CA VAL A 8 15.95 7.51 -5.49
C VAL A 8 16.24 6.63 -6.69
N THR A 9 16.39 7.25 -7.87
CA THR A 9 16.79 6.51 -9.09
C THR A 9 18.30 6.56 -9.26
N ILE A 10 18.90 5.39 -9.44
CA ILE A 10 20.31 5.18 -9.76
C ILE A 10 20.37 4.78 -11.24
N THR A 11 21.04 5.59 -12.05
CA THR A 11 21.10 5.43 -13.51
C THR A 11 22.50 5.01 -13.93
N GLU A 12 22.62 3.93 -14.72
CA GLU A 12 23.86 3.52 -15.37
C GLU A 12 23.65 3.23 -16.87
N PRO A 13 24.71 3.26 -17.70
CA PRO A 13 24.60 2.98 -19.13
C PRO A 13 23.97 1.63 -19.50
N ARG A 14 23.95 0.67 -18.55
CA ARG A 14 23.43 -0.69 -18.74
C ARG A 14 22.08 -0.95 -18.07
N GLY A 15 21.53 0.03 -17.35
CA GLY A 15 20.24 -0.10 -16.68
C GLY A 15 20.04 0.86 -15.51
N ASN A 16 18.82 0.90 -14.99
CA ASN A 16 18.44 1.75 -13.87
C ASN A 16 18.01 0.88 -12.68
N ALA A 17 18.28 1.38 -11.47
CA ALA A 17 17.75 0.83 -10.22
C ALA A 17 16.98 1.91 -9.46
N VAL A 18 15.95 1.51 -8.71
CA VAL A 18 15.19 2.41 -7.85
C VAL A 18 15.38 1.95 -6.41
N LEU A 19 15.98 2.80 -5.58
CA LEU A 19 16.12 2.58 -4.15
C LEU A 19 14.88 3.13 -3.44
N VAL A 20 14.18 2.25 -2.72
CA VAL A 20 13.02 2.56 -1.89
C VAL A 20 13.30 2.19 -0.43
N GLY A 21 12.63 2.87 0.50
CA GLY A 21 12.66 2.47 1.91
C GLY A 21 11.97 1.13 2.13
N GLU A 22 12.37 0.40 3.17
CA GLU A 22 11.80 -0.92 3.48
C GLU A 22 10.30 -0.87 3.76
N ASP A 23 9.84 0.10 4.56
CA ASP A 23 8.42 0.24 4.89
C ASP A 23 7.58 0.57 3.64
N ALA A 24 8.10 1.43 2.77
CA ALA A 24 7.47 1.74 1.48
C ALA A 24 7.41 0.50 0.58
N TRP A 25 8.48 -0.30 0.55
CA TRP A 25 8.50 -1.57 -0.19
C TRP A 25 7.45 -2.55 0.34
N ARG A 26 7.32 -2.70 1.67
CA ARG A 26 6.31 -3.56 2.29
C ARG A 26 4.89 -3.09 1.95
N ALA A 27 4.62 -1.79 2.02
CA ALA A 27 3.31 -1.22 1.66
C ALA A 27 2.95 -1.42 0.18
N ILE A 28 3.93 -1.30 -0.73
CA ILE A 28 3.76 -1.60 -2.15
C ILE A 28 3.39 -3.08 -2.34
N GLN A 29 4.11 -3.99 -1.69
CA GLN A 29 3.83 -5.44 -1.78
C GLN A 29 2.45 -5.80 -1.24
N GLU A 30 2.05 -5.24 -0.10
CA GLU A 30 0.71 -5.43 0.46
C GLU A 30 -0.38 -4.93 -0.50
N THR A 31 -0.20 -3.75 -1.08
CA THR A 31 -1.16 -3.18 -2.04
C THR A 31 -1.29 -4.05 -3.28
N LEU A 32 -0.17 -4.50 -3.87
CA LEU A 32 -0.17 -5.40 -5.02
C LEU A 32 -0.84 -6.74 -4.69
N TYR A 33 -0.60 -7.27 -3.49
CA TYR A 33 -1.25 -8.49 -3.02
C TYR A 33 -2.77 -8.31 -2.91
N LEU A 34 -3.24 -7.24 -2.27
CA LEU A 34 -4.67 -6.96 -2.16
C LEU A 34 -5.32 -6.75 -3.54
N GLN A 35 -4.65 -6.06 -4.46
CA GLN A 35 -5.14 -5.87 -5.84
C GLN A 35 -5.17 -7.16 -6.66
N SER A 36 -4.30 -8.13 -6.34
CA SER A 36 -4.28 -9.43 -7.03
C SER A 36 -5.52 -10.29 -6.72
N ILE A 37 -6.22 -10.01 -5.62
CA ILE A 37 -7.42 -10.72 -5.21
C ILE A 37 -8.65 -10.05 -5.87
N PRO A 38 -9.39 -10.75 -6.75
CA PRO A 38 -10.55 -10.17 -7.42
C PRO A 38 -11.58 -9.60 -6.44
N GLY A 39 -11.97 -8.33 -6.62
CA GLY A 39 -12.98 -7.65 -5.80
C GLY A 39 -12.51 -7.17 -4.42
N MET A 40 -11.26 -7.44 -4.03
CA MET A 40 -10.75 -7.08 -2.70
C MET A 40 -10.60 -5.56 -2.55
N SER A 41 -10.11 -4.86 -3.57
CA SER A 41 -9.96 -3.41 -3.53
C SER A 41 -11.31 -2.68 -3.39
N GLU A 42 -12.36 -3.20 -4.02
CA GLU A 42 -13.73 -2.69 -3.92
C GLU A 42 -14.31 -2.97 -2.53
N SER A 43 -14.10 -4.17 -2.01
CA SER A 43 -14.50 -4.57 -0.65
C SER A 43 -13.92 -3.63 0.40
N LEU A 44 -12.62 -3.32 0.31
CA LEU A 44 -11.94 -2.41 1.24
C LEU A 44 -12.46 -0.98 1.16
N ARG A 45 -12.76 -0.47 -0.04
CA ARG A 45 -13.36 0.87 -0.19
C ARG A 45 -14.75 0.92 0.41
N LYS A 46 -15.57 -0.10 0.16
CA LYS A 46 -16.91 -0.22 0.75
C LYS A 46 -16.84 -0.26 2.29
N ALA A 47 -15.97 -1.08 2.86
CA ALA A 47 -15.78 -1.18 4.31
C ALA A 47 -15.35 0.16 4.93
N ARG A 48 -14.47 0.91 4.26
CA ARG A 48 -14.07 2.26 4.70
C ARG A 48 -15.27 3.22 4.72
N ASP A 49 -16.13 3.16 3.71
CA ASP A 49 -17.31 4.03 3.60
C ASP A 49 -18.42 3.65 4.60
N GLU A 50 -18.53 2.35 4.94
CA GLU A 50 -19.45 1.84 5.98
C GLU A 50 -19.00 2.19 7.40
N GLY A 51 -17.71 2.46 7.61
CA GLY A 51 -17.14 2.85 8.90
C GLY A 51 -17.04 1.71 9.91
N ILE A 52 -16.40 1.98 11.05
CA ILE A 52 -16.08 0.97 12.06
C ILE A 52 -17.33 0.40 12.76
N ASP A 53 -18.43 1.15 12.78
CA ASP A 53 -19.70 0.74 13.40
C ASP A 53 -20.29 -0.50 12.74
N ALA A 54 -20.06 -0.67 11.43
CA ALA A 54 -20.46 -1.87 10.70
C ALA A 54 -19.63 -3.11 11.09
N ALA A 55 -18.39 -2.92 11.55
CA ALA A 55 -17.47 -3.99 11.89
C ALA A 55 -17.63 -4.49 13.34
N SER A 56 -18.05 -3.62 14.26
CA SER A 56 -18.30 -3.99 15.65
C SER A 56 -19.44 -3.16 16.25
N PRO A 57 -20.68 -3.69 16.27
CA PRO A 57 -21.84 -2.98 16.82
C PRO A 57 -21.75 -2.75 18.34
N TYR A 58 -20.70 -3.26 19.00
CA TYR A 58 -20.49 -3.19 20.45
C TYR A 58 -19.33 -2.26 20.86
N LEU A 59 -18.66 -1.58 19.91
CA LEU A 59 -17.49 -0.73 20.19
C LEU A 59 -17.85 0.72 20.62
N ARG A 60 -19.01 0.90 21.25
CA ARG A 60 -19.53 2.22 21.67
C ARG A 60 -19.42 2.47 23.16
#